data_AF-A0A0T5ZPV9-F1
#
_entry.id   AF-A0A0T5ZPV9-F1
#
_cell.length_a   1.000
_cell.length_b   1.000
_cell.length_c   1.000
_cell.angle_alpha   90.00
_cell.angle_beta   90.00
_cell.angle_gamma   90.00
#
_symmetry.space_group_name_H-M   'P 1'
#
loop_
_entity.id
_entity.type
_entity.pdbx_description
1 polymer ?
#
loop_
_entity_poly.entity_id
_entity_poly.type
_entity_poly.pdbx_seq_one_letter_code
_entity_poly.pdbx_strand_id
1 'polypeptide(L)'
;MRPFVWTTLTALTLVRSLGAQTGSIAERYRAAADRIIDAALGDSAAYHRLAILTDRFGPRFSGTDNLERAIDWILEEMRKDGLDHVRG
;
A
#
# COMPACT_ATOMS: atom_id res chain seq x y z
N MET A 1 18.01 69.40 19.37
CA MET A 1 18.03 68.52 18.18
C MET A 1 19.21 67.54 18.30
N ARG A 2 18.95 66.30 18.70
CA ARG A 2 19.85 65.14 18.60
C ARG A 2 18.99 63.92 18.26
N PRO A 3 19.36 63.10 17.26
CA PRO A 3 18.46 62.17 16.59
C PRO A 3 18.47 60.75 17.19
N PHE A 4 17.36 60.05 16.93
CA PHE A 4 17.28 58.61 16.66
C PHE A 4 17.68 57.63 17.77
N VAL A 5 16.71 57.29 18.62
CA VAL A 5 16.72 56.10 19.49
C VAL A 5 15.78 55.08 18.87
N TRP A 6 16.21 54.30 17.88
CA TRP A 6 15.34 53.29 17.23
C TRP A 6 16.09 52.02 16.79
N THR A 7 16.96 51.49 17.66
CA THR A 7 17.75 50.28 17.32
C THR A 7 17.74 49.21 18.42
N THR A 8 16.56 48.87 18.96
CA THR A 8 16.39 47.63 19.74
C THR A 8 15.01 47.03 19.53
N LEU A 9 14.67 46.64 18.29
CA LEU A 9 13.46 45.84 18.06
C LEU A 9 13.61 44.87 16.89
N THR A 10 14.46 43.84 17.01
CA THR A 10 14.31 42.60 16.22
C THR A 10 15.16 41.47 16.81
N ALA A 11 14.70 40.89 17.91
CA ALA A 11 15.17 39.58 18.35
C ALA A 11 13.95 38.71 18.64
N LEU A 12 13.17 38.41 17.60
CA LEU A 12 12.18 37.36 17.65
C LEU A 12 12.10 36.67 16.29
N THR A 13 13.12 35.88 15.98
CA THR A 13 13.05 34.94 14.87
C THR A 13 13.32 33.52 15.37
N LEU A 14 12.21 32.79 15.43
CA LEU A 14 12.12 31.39 14.98
C LEU A 14 12.65 30.31 15.93
N VAL A 15 11.97 30.11 17.07
CA VAL A 15 11.89 28.74 17.63
C VAL A 15 10.88 27.96 16.77
N ARG A 16 11.33 27.50 15.61
CA ARG A 16 10.58 26.51 14.82
C ARG A 16 10.64 25.20 15.60
N SER A 17 9.52 24.83 16.22
CA SER A 17 9.39 23.55 16.92
C SER A 17 9.84 22.41 16.01
N LEU A 18 10.91 21.71 16.39
CA LEU A 18 11.36 20.48 15.73
C LEU A 18 10.33 19.33 15.84
N GLY A 19 9.26 19.50 16.63
CA GLY A 19 8.27 18.45 16.87
C GLY A 19 7.16 18.31 15.81
N ALA A 20 7.02 19.26 14.87
CA ALA A 20 5.92 19.25 13.91
C ALA A 20 6.26 18.60 12.54
N GLN A 21 7.51 18.18 12.32
CA GLN A 21 7.97 17.75 11.00
C GLN A 21 7.82 16.25 10.71
N THR A 22 6.85 15.58 11.34
CA THR A 22 6.50 14.19 10.98
C THR A 22 5.08 14.19 10.43
N GLY A 23 4.94 14.33 9.12
CA GLY A 23 3.65 14.13 8.44
C GLY A 23 3.03 12.81 8.86
N SER A 24 1.69 12.77 8.90
CA SER A 24 0.95 11.58 9.27
C SER A 24 1.39 10.37 8.43
N ILE A 25 1.27 9.16 8.99
CA ILE A 25 1.55 7.92 8.21
C ILE A 25 0.74 7.93 6.90
N ALA A 26 -0.50 8.39 6.95
CA ALA A 26 -1.36 8.52 5.78
C ALA A 26 -0.76 9.42 4.69
N GLU A 27 -0.25 10.61 5.06
CA GLU A 27 0.41 11.51 4.09
C GLU A 27 1.67 10.89 3.49
N ARG A 28 2.47 10.19 4.31
CA ARG A 28 3.72 9.57 3.87
C ARG A 28 3.51 8.48 2.82
N TYR A 29 2.41 7.73 2.89
CA TYR A 29 2.15 6.60 1.99
C TYR A 29 1.11 6.86 0.92
N ARG A 30 0.39 8.00 0.94
CA ARG A 30 -0.72 8.28 0.03
C ARG A 30 -0.40 8.00 -1.44
N ALA A 31 0.68 8.59 -1.95
CA ALA A 31 1.08 8.40 -3.36
C ALA A 31 1.47 6.94 -3.71
N ALA A 32 1.96 6.16 -2.75
CA ALA A 32 2.24 4.74 -2.97
C ALA A 32 0.94 3.92 -2.94
N ALA A 33 0.06 4.21 -2.00
CA ALA A 33 -1.25 3.57 -1.88
C ALA A 33 -2.11 3.85 -3.13
N ASP A 34 -2.17 5.09 -3.60
CA ASP A 34 -2.92 5.48 -4.78
C ASP A 34 -2.45 4.69 -6.01
N ARG A 35 -1.12 4.57 -6.22
CA ARG A 35 -0.57 3.74 -7.32
C ARG A 35 -0.97 2.27 -7.22
N ILE A 36 -1.02 1.70 -6.02
CA ILE A 36 -1.44 0.31 -5.81
C ILE A 36 -2.94 0.16 -6.11
N ILE A 37 -3.76 1.12 -5.65
CA ILE A 37 -5.21 1.13 -5.89
C ILE A 37 -5.51 1.25 -7.39
N ASP A 38 -4.88 2.23 -8.06
CA ASP A 38 -5.06 2.45 -9.50
C ASP A 38 -4.67 1.21 -10.31
N ALA A 39 -3.54 0.57 -9.97
CA ALA A 39 -3.12 -0.67 -10.62
C ALA A 39 -4.10 -1.81 -10.37
N ALA A 40 -4.58 -1.98 -9.13
CA ALA A 40 -5.52 -3.04 -8.76
C ALA A 40 -6.91 -2.89 -9.42
N LEU A 41 -7.31 -1.66 -9.73
CA LEU A 41 -8.57 -1.35 -10.42
C LEU A 41 -8.43 -1.25 -11.94
N GLY A 42 -7.20 -1.25 -12.47
CA GLY A 42 -6.90 -1.03 -13.88
C GLY A 42 -7.18 -2.21 -14.80
N ASP A 43 -7.44 -3.40 -14.27
CA ASP A 43 -7.71 -4.60 -15.07
C ASP A 43 -8.77 -5.53 -14.42
N SER A 44 -9.02 -6.68 -15.05
CA SER A 44 -9.98 -7.69 -14.60
C SER A 44 -9.31 -8.99 -14.10
N ALA A 45 -8.01 -8.98 -13.83
CA ALA A 45 -7.26 -10.18 -13.45
C ALA A 45 -7.84 -10.85 -12.19
N ALA A 46 -8.23 -10.06 -11.19
CA ALA A 46 -8.86 -10.56 -9.97
C ALA A 46 -10.18 -11.30 -10.25
N TYR A 47 -11.04 -10.73 -11.11
CA TYR A 47 -12.30 -11.35 -11.50
C TYR A 47 -12.10 -12.63 -12.29
N HIS A 48 -11.15 -12.66 -13.23
CA HIS A 48 -10.84 -13.88 -13.99
C HIS A 48 -10.31 -15.01 -13.09
N ARG A 49 -9.44 -14.69 -12.13
CA ARG A 49 -8.94 -15.68 -11.16
C ARG A 49 -10.06 -16.19 -10.25
N LEU A 50 -10.96 -15.30 -9.82
CA LEU A 50 -12.13 -15.70 -9.06
C LEU A 50 -13.03 -16.66 -9.86
N ALA A 51 -13.27 -16.37 -11.14
CA ALA A 51 -14.04 -17.25 -12.03
C ALA A 51 -13.39 -18.64 -12.16
N ILE A 52 -12.06 -18.72 -12.29
CA ILE A 52 -11.36 -20.02 -12.25
C ILE A 52 -11.60 -20.73 -10.91
N LEU A 53 -11.50 -20.01 -9.79
CA LEU A 53 -11.77 -20.59 -8.48
C LEU A 53 -13.20 -21.12 -8.36
N THR A 54 -14.21 -20.38 -8.82
CA THR A 54 -15.62 -20.77 -8.67
C THR A 54 -16.05 -21.82 -9.69
N ASP A 55 -15.63 -21.68 -10.94
CA ASP A 55 -16.21 -22.41 -12.06
C ASP A 55 -15.43 -23.69 -12.38
N ARG A 56 -14.11 -23.68 -12.17
CA ARG A 56 -13.25 -24.86 -12.40
C ARG A 56 -13.19 -25.76 -11.18
N PHE A 57 -12.97 -25.19 -9.99
CA PHE A 57 -12.81 -25.97 -8.77
C PHE A 57 -14.12 -26.09 -7.98
N GLY A 58 -14.99 -25.07 -7.95
CA GLY A 58 -16.25 -25.15 -7.20
C GLY A 58 -16.04 -25.24 -5.69
N PRO A 59 -16.84 -26.02 -4.93
CA PRO A 59 -16.70 -26.15 -3.47
C PRO A 59 -15.32 -26.70 -3.07
N ARG A 60 -14.64 -25.99 -2.15
CA ARG A 60 -13.28 -26.29 -1.66
C ARG A 60 -13.27 -26.46 -0.13
N PHE A 61 -14.10 -27.37 0.36
CA PHE A 61 -14.10 -27.70 1.80
C PHE A 61 -12.78 -28.36 2.19
N SER A 62 -12.36 -28.17 3.45
CA SER A 62 -11.13 -28.72 3.98
C SER A 62 -11.05 -30.24 3.84
N GLY A 63 -9.88 -30.74 3.42
CA GLY A 63 -9.62 -32.17 3.22
C GLY A 63 -10.22 -32.77 1.95
N THR A 64 -10.73 -31.96 1.03
CA THR A 64 -11.23 -32.43 -0.27
C THR A 64 -10.18 -32.26 -1.36
N ASP A 65 -10.19 -33.15 -2.36
CA ASP A 65 -9.29 -33.03 -3.51
C ASP A 65 -9.44 -31.72 -4.29
N ASN A 66 -10.64 -31.12 -4.25
CA ASN A 66 -10.90 -29.81 -4.87
C ASN A 66 -10.12 -28.70 -4.19
N LEU A 67 -9.96 -28.75 -2.86
CA LEU A 67 -9.12 -27.80 -2.14
C LEU A 67 -7.66 -27.96 -2.55
N GLU A 68 -7.14 -29.20 -2.52
CA GLU A 68 -5.73 -29.48 -2.85
C GLU A 68 -5.40 -29.03 -4.28
N ARG A 69 -6.25 -29.36 -5.27
CA ARG A 69 -6.06 -28.89 -6.65
C ARG A 69 -6.11 -27.37 -6.82
N ALA A 70 -6.92 -26.69 -6.02
CA ALA A 70 -6.99 -25.23 -6.04
C ALA A 70 -5.74 -24.61 -5.40
N ILE A 71 -5.21 -25.20 -4.32
CA ILE A 71 -3.95 -24.79 -3.70
C ILE A 71 -2.80 -24.94 -4.69
N ASP A 72 -2.67 -26.09 -5.35
CA ASP A 72 -1.64 -26.33 -6.38
C ASP A 72 -1.69 -25.27 -7.47
N TRP A 73 -2.90 -24.95 -7.95
CA TRP A 73 -3.09 -23.92 -8.96
C TRP A 73 -2.73 -22.53 -8.45
N ILE A 74 -3.14 -22.15 -7.23
CA ILE A 74 -2.78 -20.86 -6.64
C ILE A 74 -1.26 -20.72 -6.51
N LEU A 75 -0.57 -21.76 -6.04
CA LEU A 75 0.89 -21.74 -5.90
C LEU A 75 1.57 -21.58 -7.27
N GLU A 76 1.07 -22.24 -8.29
CA GLU A 76 1.59 -22.07 -9.66
C GLU A 76 1.37 -20.66 -10.18
N GLU A 77 0.16 -20.10 -9.99
CA GLU A 77 -0.14 -18.74 -10.42
C GLU A 77 0.66 -17.69 -9.65
N MET A 78 0.87 -17.85 -8.34
CA MET A 78 1.74 -16.97 -7.54
C MET A 78 3.19 -16.99 -8.03
N ARG A 79 3.70 -18.15 -8.49
CA ARG A 79 5.03 -18.25 -9.10
C ARG A 79 5.08 -17.54 -10.45
N LYS A 80 4.05 -17.70 -11.29
CA LYS A 80 3.96 -16.99 -12.58
C LYS A 80 3.89 -15.47 -12.41
N ASP A 81 3.24 -15.02 -11.34
CA ASP A 81 3.17 -13.60 -10.97
C ASP A 81 4.51 -13.06 -10.44
N GLY A 82 5.52 -13.92 -10.25
CA GLY A 82 6.86 -13.55 -9.81
C GLY A 82 6.95 -13.26 -8.32
N LEU A 83 6.03 -13.79 -7.50
CA LEU A 83 6.07 -13.59 -6.06
C LEU A 83 7.21 -14.37 -5.41
N ASP A 84 7.87 -13.73 -4.45
CA ASP A 84 8.87 -14.39 -3.61
C ASP A 84 8.20 -15.29 -2.55
N HIS A 85 8.93 -16.32 -2.09
CA HIS A 85 8.54 -17.18 -0.96
C HIS A 85 7.24 -18.02 -1.13
N VAL A 86 6.90 -18.46 -2.35
CA VAL A 86 5.71 -19.30 -2.61
C VAL A 86 5.90 -20.76 -2.16
N ARG A 87 5.14 -21.22 -1.16
CA ARG A 87 5.20 -22.57 -0.57
C ARG A 87 3.80 -23.03 -0.12
N GLY A 88 3.57 -24.35 -0.16
CA GLY A 88 2.36 -25.03 0.31
C GLY A 88 2.69 -26.08 1.35
#